data_AF-A0AA87ZLI8-F1
#
_entry.id   AF-A0AA87ZLI8-F1
#
_cell.length_a   1.000
_cell.length_b   1.000
_cell.length_c   1.000
_cell.angle_alpha   90.00
_cell.angle_beta   90.00
_cell.angle_gamma   90.00
#
_symmetry.space_group_name_H-M   'P 1'
#
loop_
_entity.id
_entity.type
_entity.pdbx_description
1 polymer ?
#
loop_
_entity_poly.entity_id
_entity_poly.type
_entity_poly.pdbx_seq_one_letter_code
_entity_poly.pdbx_strand_id
1 'polypeptide(L)'
;MGIVGEKLDIDFVISTGDNFYDDGLVGVDDPAFHSSFSNIYTAPSLQKQWYIVLGNHDYRGDVLAQLSPILRKRDSRFLCLRSFILNAALKHSTAKWKIVVGHHTIKSASQHGNTLELESQLLPILEENNVDFYINGHDHCLEHIIDTKSHIQFLTSGGGSMAWRGDIKWWNPEELKLFYDGQGFMSVELTKKAANFSYYDVFGNVLHKWSLSKELDSFA
;
A
#
# COMPACT_ATOMS: atom_id res chain seq x y z
N MET A 1 11.15 10.46 -1.20
CA MET A 1 10.11 10.09 -2.20
C MET A 1 10.17 10.92 -3.49
N GLY A 2 10.04 12.25 -3.49
CA GLY A 2 10.02 13.06 -4.73
C GLY A 2 11.19 12.83 -5.70
N ILE A 3 12.43 12.79 -5.18
CA ILE A 3 13.63 12.48 -5.99
C ILE A 3 13.54 11.09 -6.65
N VAL A 4 13.06 10.08 -5.90
CA VAL A 4 12.88 8.72 -6.43
C VAL A 4 11.77 8.69 -7.48
N GLY A 5 10.65 9.39 -7.23
CA GLY A 5 9.54 9.50 -8.18
C GLY A 5 9.96 10.17 -9.49
N GLU A 6 10.86 11.15 -9.45
CA GLU A 6 11.42 11.79 -10.64
C GLU A 6 12.32 10.82 -11.41
N LYS A 7 13.22 10.12 -10.70
CA LYS A 7 14.13 9.14 -11.32
C LYS A 7 13.40 7.97 -11.99
N LEU A 8 12.27 7.54 -11.42
CA LEU A 8 11.48 6.42 -11.93
C LEU A 8 10.38 6.84 -12.92
N ASP A 9 10.14 8.14 -13.10
CA ASP A 9 9.01 8.70 -13.86
C ASP A 9 7.68 8.01 -13.53
N ILE A 10 7.26 8.12 -12.26
CA ILE A 10 6.07 7.40 -11.79
C ILE A 10 4.76 7.84 -12.47
N ASP A 11 3.86 6.88 -12.66
CA ASP A 11 2.51 7.13 -13.21
C ASP A 11 1.54 7.68 -12.16
N PHE A 12 1.58 7.13 -10.94
CA PHE A 12 0.68 7.46 -9.84
C PHE A 12 1.30 7.07 -8.48
N VAL A 13 0.64 7.47 -7.41
CA VAL A 13 0.96 7.09 -6.02
C VAL A 13 -0.23 6.35 -5.40
N ILE A 14 0.04 5.39 -4.52
CA ILE A 14 -0.98 4.73 -3.70
C ILE A 14 -0.68 5.04 -2.23
N SER A 15 -1.69 5.51 -1.49
CA SER A 15 -1.65 5.57 -0.03
C SER A 15 -2.30 4.32 0.56
N THR A 16 -1.64 3.68 1.52
CA THR A 16 -2.12 2.47 2.21
C THR A 16 -2.96 2.77 3.45
N GLY A 17 -3.40 4.02 3.64
CA GLY A 17 -4.30 4.44 4.72
C GLY A 17 -3.59 5.10 5.90
N ASP A 18 -4.40 5.45 6.91
CA ASP A 18 -4.04 6.38 7.98
C ASP A 18 -3.50 7.69 7.41
N ASN A 19 -4.30 8.29 6.54
CA ASN A 19 -3.92 9.48 5.79
C ASN A 19 -3.80 10.71 6.70
N PHE A 20 -4.64 10.76 7.75
CA PHE A 20 -4.67 11.87 8.71
C PHE A 20 -4.73 11.32 10.15
N TYR A 21 -3.64 11.55 10.88
CA TYR A 21 -3.52 11.22 12.30
C TYR A 21 -3.96 12.40 13.20
N ASP A 22 -4.46 12.17 14.41
CA ASP A 22 -4.74 10.85 15.02
C ASP A 22 -6.17 10.37 14.78
N ASP A 23 -7.12 11.26 14.48
CA ASP A 23 -8.54 10.92 14.38
C ASP A 23 -9.16 11.41 13.05
N GLY A 24 -8.43 11.23 11.95
CA GLY A 24 -8.90 11.59 10.61
C GLY A 24 -9.10 13.09 10.42
N LEU A 25 -9.85 13.45 9.38
CA LEU A 25 -10.33 14.82 9.18
C LEU A 25 -11.63 15.03 9.95
N VAL A 26 -11.91 16.24 10.45
CA VAL A 26 -13.20 16.56 11.07
C VAL A 26 -14.27 17.02 10.07
N GLY A 27 -13.90 17.20 8.81
CA GLY A 27 -14.81 17.62 7.74
C GLY A 27 -14.07 18.04 6.48
N VAL A 28 -14.82 18.42 5.44
CA VAL A 28 -14.24 18.84 4.15
C VAL A 28 -13.45 20.13 4.20
N ASP A 29 -13.57 20.94 5.26
CA ASP A 29 -12.85 22.20 5.44
C ASP A 29 -11.71 22.11 6.47
N ASP A 30 -11.40 20.90 6.92
CA ASP A 30 -10.31 20.67 7.86
C ASP A 30 -8.95 21.10 7.27
N PRO A 31 -8.21 22.00 7.93
CA PRO A 31 -6.89 22.43 7.46
C PRO A 31 -5.86 21.30 7.36
N ALA A 32 -6.07 20.18 8.06
CA ALA A 32 -5.20 19.00 8.00
C ALA A 32 -5.04 18.46 6.57
N PHE A 33 -6.06 18.61 5.71
CA PHE A 33 -5.95 18.25 4.30
C PHE A 33 -4.83 19.02 3.58
N HIS A 34 -4.65 20.29 3.91
CA HIS A 34 -3.56 21.08 3.35
C HIS A 34 -2.24 20.79 4.06
N SER A 35 -2.22 20.83 5.40
CA SER A 35 -0.98 20.71 6.17
C SER A 35 -0.35 19.34 6.12
N SER A 36 -1.13 18.27 5.87
CA SER A 36 -0.63 16.89 5.89
C SER A 36 -0.60 16.23 4.51
N PHE A 37 -1.24 16.81 3.49
CA PHE A 37 -1.21 16.29 2.12
C PHE A 37 -0.79 17.33 1.08
N SER A 38 -1.60 18.37 0.88
CA SER A 38 -1.40 19.30 -0.25
C SER A 38 -0.04 20.00 -0.20
N ASN A 39 0.33 20.50 0.97
CA ASN A 39 1.56 21.28 1.17
C ASN A 39 2.78 20.42 1.51
N ILE A 40 2.59 19.12 1.74
CA ILE A 40 3.68 18.17 2.02
C ILE A 40 4.24 17.60 0.71
N TYR A 41 3.36 17.13 -0.16
CA TYR A 41 3.76 16.43 -1.38
C TYR A 41 3.84 17.38 -2.58
N THR A 42 4.68 18.40 -2.50
CA THR A 42 4.78 19.50 -3.49
C THR A 42 5.78 19.24 -4.63
N ALA A 43 6.61 18.19 -4.52
CA ALA A 43 7.58 17.86 -5.57
C ALA A 43 6.90 17.65 -6.94
N PRO A 44 7.48 18.14 -8.06
CA PRO A 44 6.88 18.00 -9.39
C PRO A 44 6.54 16.57 -9.79
N SER A 45 7.42 15.62 -9.47
CA SER A 45 7.22 14.19 -9.72
C SER A 45 6.05 13.56 -8.96
N LEU A 46 5.57 14.22 -7.89
CA LEU A 46 4.42 13.78 -7.10
C LEU A 46 3.11 14.47 -7.50
N GLN A 47 3.14 15.35 -8.51
CA GLN A 47 1.96 15.97 -9.12
C GLN A 47 1.25 15.00 -10.08
N LYS A 48 1.01 13.79 -9.59
CA LYS A 48 0.36 12.66 -10.27
C LYS A 48 -0.91 12.28 -9.50
N GLN A 49 -1.72 11.36 -10.02
CA GLN A 49 -2.88 10.86 -9.29
C GLN A 49 -2.43 10.08 -8.04
N TRP A 50 -3.09 10.31 -6.91
CA TRP A 50 -2.97 9.51 -5.69
C TRP A 50 -4.25 8.70 -5.46
N TYR A 51 -4.13 7.38 -5.39
CA TYR A 51 -5.21 6.48 -5.00
C TYR A 51 -5.14 6.21 -3.51
N ILE A 52 -6.20 6.56 -2.79
CA ILE A 52 -6.21 6.60 -1.34
C ILE A 52 -7.05 5.46 -0.76
N VAL A 53 -6.41 4.59 0.02
CA VAL A 53 -7.06 3.66 0.93
C VAL A 53 -7.28 4.36 2.28
N LEU A 54 -8.33 3.98 3.01
CA LEU A 54 -8.62 4.51 4.35
C LEU A 54 -8.10 3.53 5.41
N GLY A 55 -7.46 4.06 6.45
CA GLY A 55 -7.00 3.31 7.62
C GLY A 55 -7.85 3.55 8.86
N ASN A 56 -7.50 2.89 9.97
CA ASN A 56 -8.30 2.97 11.19
C ASN A 56 -8.34 4.36 11.80
N HIS A 57 -7.28 5.17 11.68
CA HIS A 57 -7.27 6.56 12.15
C HIS A 57 -8.24 7.43 11.33
N ASP A 58 -8.30 7.20 10.02
CA ASP A 58 -9.27 7.88 9.15
C ASP A 58 -10.73 7.59 9.59
N TYR A 59 -11.01 6.33 9.97
CA TYR A 59 -12.33 5.90 10.45
C TYR A 59 -12.76 6.45 11.81
N ARG A 60 -11.84 7.06 12.58
CA ARG A 60 -12.18 7.78 13.82
C ARG A 60 -12.74 9.18 13.54
N GLY A 61 -12.46 9.74 12.36
CA GLY A 61 -12.93 11.04 11.92
C GLY A 61 -14.07 10.98 10.89
N ASP A 62 -14.23 12.08 10.15
CA ASP A 62 -15.13 12.20 9.02
C ASP A 62 -14.53 11.57 7.75
N VAL A 63 -14.83 10.30 7.59
CA VAL A 63 -14.45 9.54 6.41
C VAL A 63 -15.16 10.02 5.14
N LEU A 64 -16.37 10.57 5.27
CA LEU A 64 -17.12 11.09 4.12
C LEU A 64 -16.42 12.33 3.55
N ALA A 65 -15.71 13.10 4.37
CA ALA A 65 -14.85 14.18 3.89
C ALA A 65 -13.80 13.66 2.89
N GLN A 66 -13.10 12.57 3.22
CA GLN A 66 -12.08 11.97 2.34
C GLN A 66 -12.67 11.39 1.06
N LEU A 67 -13.88 10.84 1.11
CA LEU A 67 -14.60 10.35 -0.08
C LEU A 67 -15.25 11.48 -0.89
N SER A 68 -15.33 12.69 -0.33
CA SER A 68 -16.08 13.79 -0.92
C SER A 68 -15.41 14.29 -2.21
N PRO A 69 -16.20 14.57 -3.27
CA PRO A 69 -15.68 15.26 -4.44
C PRO A 69 -15.19 16.69 -4.13
N ILE A 70 -15.51 17.26 -2.94
CA ILE A 70 -15.00 18.57 -2.52
C ILE A 70 -13.48 18.54 -2.33
N LEU A 71 -12.93 17.55 -1.61
CA LEU A 71 -11.49 17.45 -1.42
C LEU A 71 -10.76 17.16 -2.74
N ARG A 72 -11.34 16.34 -3.61
CA ARG A 72 -10.81 16.12 -4.97
C ARG A 72 -10.81 17.38 -5.83
N LYS A 73 -11.79 18.27 -5.67
CA LYS A 73 -11.79 19.57 -6.37
C LYS A 73 -10.74 20.52 -5.80
N ARG A 74 -10.42 20.39 -4.51
CA ARG A 74 -9.40 21.20 -3.84
C ARG A 74 -7.99 20.76 -4.19
N ASP A 75 -7.75 19.46 -4.29
CA ASP A 75 -6.54 18.88 -4.86
C ASP A 75 -6.90 17.64 -5.69
N SER A 76 -6.78 17.77 -7.02
CA SER A 76 -7.16 16.72 -7.98
C SER A 76 -6.36 15.44 -7.83
N ARG A 77 -5.21 15.49 -7.15
CA ARG A 77 -4.40 14.31 -6.87
C ARG A 77 -5.10 13.38 -5.88
N PHE A 78 -5.96 13.87 -5.00
CA PHE A 78 -6.58 13.06 -3.95
C PHE A 78 -7.81 12.28 -4.45
N LEU A 79 -7.63 11.00 -4.78
CA LEU A 79 -8.70 10.10 -5.21
C LEU A 79 -8.90 8.98 -4.19
N CYS A 80 -9.79 9.22 -3.23
CA CYS A 80 -10.31 8.17 -2.36
C CYS A 80 -11.62 7.61 -2.94
N LEU A 81 -11.68 6.29 -3.07
CA LEU A 81 -12.85 5.56 -3.52
C LEU A 81 -13.11 4.39 -2.58
N ARG A 82 -14.38 4.00 -2.46
CA ARG A 82 -14.79 2.85 -1.68
C ARG A 82 -15.60 1.89 -2.54
N SER A 83 -15.25 0.60 -2.48
CA SER A 83 -15.95 -0.48 -3.17
C SER A 83 -16.14 -1.65 -2.21
N PHE A 84 -17.27 -2.34 -2.34
CA PHE A 84 -17.64 -3.50 -1.51
C PHE A 84 -17.76 -4.81 -2.32
N ILE A 85 -17.31 -4.80 -3.59
CA ILE A 85 -17.50 -5.91 -4.53
C ILE A 85 -16.17 -6.60 -4.91
N LEU A 86 -15.20 -6.64 -3.99
CA LEU A 86 -13.84 -7.11 -4.28
C LEU A 86 -13.81 -8.50 -4.91
N ASN A 87 -14.51 -9.49 -4.35
CA ASN A 87 -14.52 -10.85 -4.88
C ASN A 87 -15.07 -10.91 -6.31
N ALA A 88 -16.20 -10.24 -6.56
CA ALA A 88 -16.78 -10.17 -7.91
C ALA A 88 -15.82 -9.49 -8.89
N ALA A 89 -15.18 -8.37 -8.50
CA ALA A 89 -14.21 -7.67 -9.32
C ALA A 89 -12.99 -8.55 -9.66
N LEU A 90 -12.48 -9.32 -8.69
CA LEU A 90 -11.36 -10.25 -8.90
C LEU A 90 -11.72 -11.43 -9.81
N LYS A 91 -12.94 -11.98 -9.67
CA LYS A 91 -13.45 -13.08 -10.50
C LYS A 91 -13.66 -12.68 -11.95
N HIS A 92 -14.09 -11.44 -12.20
CA HIS A 92 -14.29 -10.92 -13.55
C HIS A 92 -13.03 -10.33 -14.19
N SER A 93 -11.98 -10.06 -13.41
CA SER A 93 -10.76 -9.43 -13.93
C SER A 93 -9.90 -10.41 -14.72
N THR A 94 -9.63 -10.05 -15.98
CA THR A 94 -8.65 -10.72 -16.85
C THR A 94 -7.26 -10.09 -16.77
N ALA A 95 -7.01 -9.22 -15.79
CA ALA A 95 -5.72 -8.55 -15.63
C ALA A 95 -4.61 -9.57 -15.33
N LYS A 96 -3.47 -9.41 -16.00
CA LYS A 96 -2.30 -10.28 -15.82
C LYS A 96 -1.71 -10.18 -14.42
N TRP A 97 -1.62 -8.97 -13.89
CA TRP A 97 -1.20 -8.71 -12.51
C TRP A 97 -2.43 -8.32 -11.69
N LYS A 98 -2.67 -9.03 -10.58
CA LYS A 98 -3.76 -8.73 -9.65
C LYS A 98 -3.17 -8.24 -8.34
N ILE A 99 -3.47 -7.00 -8.01
CA ILE A 99 -2.92 -6.29 -6.84
C ILE A 99 -4.11 -5.86 -5.98
N VAL A 100 -4.08 -6.23 -4.70
CA VAL A 100 -5.04 -5.76 -3.71
C VAL A 100 -4.31 -4.87 -2.72
N VAL A 101 -4.86 -3.70 -2.47
CA VAL A 101 -4.32 -2.75 -1.50
C VAL A 101 -5.33 -2.58 -0.37
N GLY A 102 -4.88 -2.82 0.86
CA GLY A 102 -5.66 -2.64 2.08
C GLY A 102 -4.88 -1.81 3.10
N HIS A 103 -5.48 -1.55 4.26
CA HIS A 103 -4.78 -0.88 5.34
C HIS A 103 -4.09 -1.86 6.28
N HIS A 104 -4.86 -2.80 6.84
CA HIS A 104 -4.38 -3.76 7.83
C HIS A 104 -3.57 -4.90 7.21
N THR A 105 -2.72 -5.50 8.03
CA THR A 105 -1.85 -6.63 7.72
C THR A 105 -2.63 -7.94 7.64
N ILE A 106 -2.37 -8.75 6.61
CA ILE A 106 -2.75 -10.18 6.62
C ILE A 106 -1.63 -10.98 7.30
N LYS A 107 -0.38 -10.75 6.89
CA LYS A 107 0.83 -11.30 7.49
C LYS A 107 1.72 -10.16 7.96
N SER A 108 2.23 -10.23 9.19
CA SER A 108 3.20 -9.27 9.71
C SER A 108 4.01 -9.82 10.87
N ALA A 109 5.32 -9.59 10.85
CA ALA A 109 6.25 -9.83 11.93
C ALA A 109 6.40 -8.61 12.86
N SER A 110 5.56 -7.57 12.75
CA SER A 110 5.63 -6.37 13.58
C SER A 110 4.59 -6.35 14.73
N GLN A 111 4.43 -5.19 15.36
CA GLN A 111 3.68 -5.01 16.60
C GLN A 111 2.22 -5.42 16.47
N HIS A 112 1.52 -5.02 15.40
CA HIS A 112 0.12 -5.41 15.21
C HIS A 112 0.00 -6.90 14.83
N GLY A 113 0.92 -7.40 14.00
CA GLY A 113 0.92 -8.81 13.57
C GLY A 113 -0.21 -9.12 12.62
N ASN A 114 -0.67 -10.37 12.56
CA ASN A 114 -1.70 -10.80 11.62
C ASN A 114 -3.11 -10.35 12.06
N THR A 115 -3.91 -9.87 11.12
CA THR A 115 -5.34 -9.62 11.34
C THR A 115 -6.14 -10.88 11.04
N LEU A 116 -6.61 -11.59 12.08
CA LEU A 116 -7.26 -12.90 11.97
C LEU A 116 -8.51 -12.90 11.07
N GLU A 117 -9.28 -11.82 11.07
CA GLU A 117 -10.44 -11.66 10.21
C GLU A 117 -10.03 -11.61 8.73
N LEU A 118 -8.92 -10.95 8.40
CA LEU A 118 -8.43 -10.90 7.03
C LEU A 118 -7.84 -12.25 6.61
N GLU A 119 -7.13 -12.94 7.50
CA GLU A 119 -6.66 -14.31 7.23
C GLU A 119 -7.82 -15.29 7.00
N SER A 120 -8.90 -15.18 7.76
CA SER A 120 -10.03 -16.11 7.67
C SER A 120 -11.01 -15.79 6.54
N GLN A 121 -11.20 -14.51 6.20
CA GLN A 121 -12.24 -14.08 5.27
C GLN A 121 -11.70 -13.56 3.94
N LEU A 122 -10.57 -12.83 3.96
CA LEU A 122 -10.04 -12.19 2.76
C LEU A 122 -9.00 -13.07 2.06
N LEU A 123 -8.04 -13.64 2.80
CA LEU A 123 -6.96 -14.44 2.22
C LEU A 123 -7.48 -15.58 1.33
N PRO A 124 -8.51 -16.37 1.70
CA PRO A 124 -9.05 -17.40 0.83
C PRO A 124 -9.58 -16.85 -0.51
N ILE A 125 -10.14 -15.63 -0.50
CA ILE A 125 -10.60 -14.95 -1.73
C ILE A 125 -9.41 -14.54 -2.59
N LEU A 126 -8.33 -14.03 -1.98
CA LEU A 126 -7.11 -13.65 -2.70
C LEU A 126 -6.46 -14.88 -3.37
N GLU A 127 -6.39 -15.99 -2.64
CA GLU A 127 -5.86 -17.27 -3.12
C GLU A 127 -6.72 -17.85 -4.25
N GLU A 128 -8.05 -17.94 -4.06
CA GLU A 128 -8.99 -18.44 -5.09
C GLU A 128 -8.87 -17.66 -6.41
N ASN A 129 -8.52 -16.37 -6.33
CA ASN A 129 -8.46 -15.49 -7.49
C ASN A 129 -7.05 -15.26 -8.05
N ASN A 130 -6.03 -15.97 -7.55
CA ASN A 130 -4.62 -15.84 -7.95
C ASN A 130 -4.12 -14.38 -7.86
N VAL A 131 -4.39 -13.72 -6.74
CA VAL A 131 -3.82 -12.40 -6.46
C VAL A 131 -2.30 -12.50 -6.33
N ASP A 132 -1.57 -11.55 -6.88
CA ASP A 132 -0.11 -11.56 -6.85
C ASP A 132 0.42 -10.86 -5.60
N PHE A 133 -0.10 -9.66 -5.33
CA PHE A 133 0.38 -8.78 -4.27
C PHE A 133 -0.78 -8.35 -3.37
N TYR A 134 -0.58 -8.47 -2.07
CA TYR A 134 -1.33 -7.75 -1.06
C TYR A 134 -0.43 -6.66 -0.49
N ILE A 135 -0.78 -5.39 -0.73
CA ILE A 135 -0.02 -4.24 -0.27
C ILE A 135 -0.78 -3.56 0.87
N ASN A 136 -0.10 -3.28 1.99
CA ASN A 136 -0.73 -2.67 3.15
C ASN A 136 0.16 -1.66 3.88
N GLY A 137 -0.41 -1.03 4.91
CA GLY A 137 0.28 -0.19 5.88
C GLY A 137 0.02 -0.72 7.28
N HIS A 138 -0.57 0.12 8.14
CA HIS A 138 -0.95 -0.16 9.53
C HIS A 138 0.25 -0.40 10.48
N ASP A 139 1.07 -1.41 10.20
CA ASP A 139 2.35 -1.55 10.89
C ASP A 139 3.32 -0.48 10.39
N HIS A 140 3.84 0.32 11.32
CA HIS A 140 4.80 1.40 11.08
C HIS A 140 6.21 0.82 10.84
N CYS A 141 6.35 0.08 9.75
CA CYS A 141 7.60 -0.48 9.27
C CYS A 141 7.54 -0.71 7.74
N LEU A 142 8.64 -1.22 7.19
CA LEU A 142 8.66 -1.78 5.83
C LEU A 142 8.94 -3.27 5.92
N GLU A 143 8.09 -4.07 5.29
CA GLU A 143 8.17 -5.52 5.40
C GLU A 143 7.77 -6.20 4.10
N HIS A 144 8.45 -7.31 3.81
CA HIS A 144 8.11 -8.21 2.71
C HIS A 144 8.10 -9.65 3.23
N ILE A 145 6.90 -10.26 3.21
CA ILE A 145 6.68 -11.68 3.52
C ILE A 145 6.17 -12.38 2.27
N ILE A 146 6.69 -13.57 1.97
CA ILE A 146 6.14 -14.43 0.92
C ILE A 146 5.35 -15.58 1.53
N ASP A 147 4.27 -15.98 0.87
CA ASP A 147 3.62 -17.26 1.14
C ASP A 147 4.21 -18.36 0.26
N THR A 148 4.78 -19.37 0.89
CA THR A 148 5.37 -20.52 0.20
C THR A 148 4.33 -21.42 -0.47
N LYS A 149 3.04 -21.33 -0.09
CA LYS A 149 1.94 -22.12 -0.63
C LYS A 149 1.17 -21.40 -1.73
N SER A 150 0.75 -20.15 -1.49
CA SER A 150 -0.10 -19.39 -2.42
C SER A 150 0.69 -18.47 -3.37
N HIS A 151 2.00 -18.35 -3.19
CA HIS A 151 2.90 -17.46 -3.94
C HIS A 151 2.59 -15.95 -3.82
N ILE A 152 1.58 -15.57 -3.03
CA ILE A 152 1.24 -14.17 -2.77
C ILE A 152 2.41 -13.48 -2.07
N GLN A 153 2.76 -12.27 -2.54
CA GLN A 153 3.67 -11.38 -1.83
C GLN A 153 2.87 -10.45 -0.92
N PHE A 154 3.19 -10.45 0.36
CA PHE A 154 2.65 -9.52 1.36
C PHE A 154 3.66 -8.40 1.56
N LEU A 155 3.26 -7.18 1.18
CA LEU A 155 4.12 -6.01 1.04
C LEU A 155 3.62 -4.90 1.95
N THR A 156 4.23 -4.76 3.13
CA THR A 156 3.91 -3.68 4.07
C THR A 156 4.79 -2.46 3.77
N SER A 157 4.14 -1.32 3.55
CA SER A 157 4.77 0.00 3.42
C SER A 157 4.05 1.00 4.34
N GLY A 158 4.20 0.85 5.65
CA GLY A 158 3.57 1.71 6.66
C GLY A 158 4.52 2.70 7.35
N GLY A 159 5.82 2.67 7.03
CA GLY A 159 6.84 3.59 7.58
C GLY A 159 6.80 5.04 7.03
N GLY A 160 5.67 5.54 6.54
CA GLY A 160 5.62 6.83 5.83
C GLY A 160 5.86 8.06 6.72
N SER A 161 5.43 8.01 7.98
CA SER A 161 5.47 9.13 8.94
C SER A 161 6.05 8.74 10.30
N MET A 162 5.92 7.47 10.71
CA MET A 162 6.41 6.92 11.97
C MET A 162 7.03 5.53 11.77
N ALA A 163 7.79 5.05 12.76
CA ALA A 163 8.33 3.70 12.82
C ALA A 163 8.34 3.17 14.27
N TRP A 164 8.17 1.86 14.47
CA TRP A 164 8.02 1.24 15.79
C TRP A 164 9.31 1.13 16.63
N ARG A 165 10.49 1.26 16.02
CA ARG A 165 11.83 1.32 16.66
C ARG A 165 12.22 0.17 17.59
N GLY A 166 11.92 -1.07 17.22
CA GLY A 166 12.53 -2.29 17.75
C GLY A 166 11.56 -3.46 17.94
N ASP A 167 10.31 -3.32 17.54
CA ASP A 167 9.27 -4.33 17.80
C ASP A 167 9.12 -5.31 16.63
N ILE A 168 9.90 -6.38 16.69
CA ILE A 168 9.88 -7.51 15.75
C ILE A 168 9.55 -8.81 16.48
N LYS A 169 8.51 -9.49 16.01
CA LYS A 169 8.14 -10.84 16.40
C LYS A 169 8.90 -11.84 15.53
N TRP A 170 9.17 -13.02 16.08
CA TRP A 170 9.79 -14.09 15.31
C TRP A 170 8.91 -14.48 14.10
N TRP A 171 9.54 -14.68 12.95
CA TRP A 171 8.90 -15.20 11.74
C TRP A 171 9.80 -16.24 11.07
N ASN A 172 9.20 -17.09 10.22
CA ASN A 172 9.96 -18.05 9.41
C ASN A 172 10.94 -17.32 8.45
N PRO A 173 12.26 -17.54 8.54
CA PRO A 173 13.25 -16.92 7.64
C PRO A 173 13.08 -17.29 6.16
N GLU A 174 12.41 -18.42 5.86
CA GLU A 174 12.07 -18.79 4.48
C GLU A 174 10.95 -17.92 3.89
N GLU A 175 10.18 -17.21 4.72
CA GLU A 175 9.06 -16.36 4.29
C GLU A 175 9.40 -14.87 4.41
N LEU A 176 10.02 -14.46 5.52
CA LEU A 176 10.37 -13.05 5.78
C LEU A 176 11.60 -12.64 4.95
N LYS A 177 11.39 -11.82 3.91
CA LYS A 177 12.43 -11.37 2.97
C LYS A 177 12.99 -10.00 3.30
N LEU A 178 12.20 -9.16 3.95
CA LEU A 178 12.62 -7.87 4.46
C LEU A 178 11.86 -7.57 5.74
N PHE A 179 12.57 -7.07 6.74
CA PHE A 179 12.00 -6.29 7.82
C PHE A 179 12.91 -5.08 8.04
N TYR A 180 12.36 -3.88 7.92
CA TYR A 180 13.07 -2.63 8.18
C TYR A 180 12.22 -1.74 9.08
N ASP A 181 12.73 -1.54 10.29
CA ASP A 181 12.11 -0.71 11.30
C ASP A 181 12.62 0.73 11.24
N GLY A 182 12.21 1.39 10.17
CA GLY A 182 12.53 2.77 9.91
C GLY A 182 11.56 3.34 8.90
N GLN A 183 11.64 4.65 8.73
CA GLN A 183 10.76 5.35 7.81
C GLN A 183 11.20 5.15 6.35
N GLY A 184 10.22 5.12 5.46
CA GLY A 184 10.47 4.92 4.04
C GLY A 184 9.21 4.63 3.25
N PHE A 185 9.39 4.09 2.05
CA PHE A 185 8.33 3.81 1.09
C PHE A 185 8.77 2.74 0.10
N MET A 186 7.85 2.24 -0.73
CA MET A 186 8.16 1.31 -1.81
C MET A 186 7.78 1.87 -3.18
N SER A 187 8.42 1.37 -4.23
CA SER A 187 7.99 1.53 -5.62
C SER A 187 7.64 0.18 -6.22
N VAL A 188 6.70 0.18 -7.17
CA VAL A 188 6.36 -0.99 -7.99
C VAL A 188 6.43 -0.58 -9.46
N GLU A 189 7.22 -1.31 -10.24
CA GLU A 189 7.31 -1.18 -11.69
C GLU A 189 6.74 -2.46 -12.32
N LEU A 190 5.74 -2.30 -13.18
CA LEU A 190 5.06 -3.41 -13.83
C LEU A 190 5.30 -3.35 -15.33
N THR A 191 5.67 -4.50 -15.89
CA THR A 191 5.68 -4.74 -17.33
C THR A 191 4.74 -5.91 -17.65
N LYS A 192 4.58 -6.20 -18.94
CA LYS A 192 3.83 -7.39 -19.38
C LYS A 192 4.42 -8.71 -18.89
N LYS A 193 5.69 -8.73 -18.45
CA LYS A 193 6.40 -9.97 -18.09
C LYS A 193 6.95 -9.97 -16.67
N ALA A 194 7.18 -8.81 -16.09
CA ALA A 194 7.84 -8.68 -14.80
C ALA A 194 7.15 -7.66 -13.90
N ALA A 195 7.18 -7.92 -12.61
CA ALA A 195 6.87 -6.99 -11.56
C ALA A 195 8.11 -6.81 -10.69
N ASN A 196 8.64 -5.59 -10.64
CA ASN A 196 9.81 -5.23 -9.86
C ASN A 196 9.36 -4.32 -8.72
N PHE A 197 9.73 -4.62 -7.48
CA PHE A 197 9.53 -3.69 -6.38
C PHE A 197 10.82 -3.43 -5.62
N SER A 198 10.92 -2.21 -5.11
CA SER A 198 12.07 -1.74 -4.34
C SER A 198 11.57 -0.99 -3.11
N TYR A 199 12.20 -1.26 -1.98
CA TYR A 199 11.98 -0.52 -0.74
C TYR A 199 13.07 0.52 -0.57
N TYR A 200 12.70 1.69 -0.08
CA TYR A 200 13.59 2.83 0.12
C TYR A 200 13.49 3.37 1.53
N ASP A 201 14.61 3.80 2.09
CA ASP A 201 14.60 4.66 3.28
C ASP A 201 14.18 6.10 2.94
N VAL A 202 14.10 6.96 3.95
CA VAL A 202 13.76 8.39 3.77
C VAL A 202 14.72 9.16 2.86
N PHE A 203 15.98 8.72 2.75
CA PHE A 203 17.00 9.34 1.91
C PHE A 203 16.94 8.86 0.46
N GLY A 204 16.12 7.84 0.17
CA GLY A 204 16.02 7.22 -1.14
C GLY A 204 17.08 6.16 -1.41
N ASN A 205 17.79 5.68 -0.38
CA ASN A 205 18.65 4.51 -0.50
C ASN A 205 17.79 3.26 -0.62
N VAL A 206 18.19 2.33 -1.49
CA VAL A 206 17.48 1.07 -1.65
C VAL A 206 17.81 0.15 -0.48
N LEU A 207 16.77 -0.32 0.20
CA LEU A 207 16.84 -1.28 1.30
C LEU A 207 16.68 -2.73 0.82
N HIS A 208 15.80 -2.93 -0.17
CA HIS A 208 15.46 -4.26 -0.69
C HIS A 208 14.99 -4.16 -2.12
N LYS A 209 15.23 -5.20 -2.91
CA LYS A 209 14.68 -5.37 -4.26
C LYS A 209 14.14 -6.78 -4.43
N TRP A 210 13.06 -6.89 -5.17
CA TRP A 210 12.51 -8.17 -5.56
C TRP A 210 11.86 -8.08 -6.93
N SER A 211 11.91 -9.19 -7.66
CA SER A 211 11.36 -9.29 -9.00
C SER A 211 10.60 -10.60 -9.14
N LEU A 212 9.44 -10.53 -9.79
CA LEU A 212 8.66 -11.70 -10.21
C LEU A 212 8.48 -11.65 -11.71
N SER A 213 8.47 -12.81 -12.35
CA SER A 213 8.16 -12.96 -13.76
C SER A 213 6.91 -13.81 -13.96
N LYS A 214 6.11 -13.42 -14.95
CA LYS A 214 5.03 -14.24 -15.51
C LYS A 214 5.32 -14.44 -16.99
N GLU A 215 5.48 -15.70 -17.41
CA GLU A 215 5.62 -16.04 -18.82
C GLU A 215 4.43 -15.53 -19.64
N LEU A 216 4.61 -15.40 -20.96
CA LEU A 216 3.47 -15.19 -21.85
C LEU A 216 2.75 -16.52 -21.95
N ASP A 217 1.43 -16.56 -21.65
CA ASP A 217 0.62 -17.71 -22.01
C ASP A 217 0.84 -17.96 -23.51
N SER A 218 1.39 -19.12 -23.85
CA SER A 218 1.42 -19.57 -25.23
C SER A 218 -0.03 -19.80 -25.60
N PHE A 219 -0.62 -18.86 -26.34
CA PHE A 219 -1.91 -19.10 -26.97
C PHE A 219 -1.76 -20.34 -27.85
N ALA A 220 -2.40 -21.43 -27.42
CA ALA A 220 -2.70 -22.60 -28.24
C ALA A 220 -4.12 -22.45 -28.78
#